data_AF-A0A837ZWD1-F1
#
_entry.id   AF-A0A837ZWD1-F1
#
_cell.length_a   1.000
_cell.length_b   1.000
_cell.length_c   1.000
_cell.angle_alpha   90.00
_cell.angle_beta   90.00
_cell.angle_gamma   90.00
#
_symmetry.space_group_name_H-M   'P 1'
#
loop_
_entity.id
_entity.type
_entity.pdbx_description
1 polymer ?
#
loop_
_entity_poly.entity_id
_entity_poly.type
_entity_poly.pdbx_seq_one_letter_code
_entity_poly.pdbx_strand_id
1 'polypeptide(L)'
;MAGTRWLSKSEQRTWRSFLAMHGQLAARLNRQLQRDSGLSLADFDVLAQLTDRADARGAYVMLTATGRDVIERAAPKHTETVRLLLFDHLTEAELDTLRTISERVVARLDAADSAE
;
A
#
# COMPACT_ATOMS: atom_id res chain seq x y z
N MET A 1 21.93 21.15 12.24
CA MET A 1 20.74 20.30 12.06
C MET A 1 20.16 20.59 10.70
N ALA A 2 20.15 19.63 9.77
CA ALA A 2 19.37 19.76 8.54
C ALA A 2 17.89 19.49 8.85
N GLY A 3 16.97 20.26 8.27
CA GLY A 3 15.53 20.00 8.42
C GLY A 3 15.09 18.77 7.63
N THR A 4 14.08 18.05 8.14
CA THR A 4 13.51 16.87 7.48
C THR A 4 13.05 17.19 6.06
N ARG A 5 13.63 16.52 5.05
CA ARG A 5 13.21 16.60 3.64
C ARG A 5 11.93 15.78 3.44
N TRP A 6 10.79 16.37 3.80
CA TRP A 6 9.46 15.81 3.58
C TRP A 6 9.21 15.46 2.10
N LEU A 7 8.37 14.46 1.86
CA LEU A 7 7.88 14.15 0.51
C LEU A 7 7.13 15.35 -0.08
N SER A 8 7.35 15.65 -1.35
CA SER A 8 6.61 16.63 -2.14
C SER A 8 5.15 16.22 -2.36
N LYS A 9 4.28 17.15 -2.81
CA LYS A 9 2.86 16.85 -3.04
C LYS A 9 2.61 15.76 -4.09
N SER A 10 3.52 15.57 -5.05
CA SER A 10 3.49 14.48 -6.03
C SER A 10 3.87 13.15 -5.37
N GLU A 11 5.03 13.09 -4.70
CA GLU A 11 5.51 11.89 -3.99
C GLU A 11 4.51 11.44 -2.91
N GLN A 12 3.91 12.37 -2.14
CA GLN A 12 2.85 12.07 -1.18
C GLN A 12 1.60 11.46 -1.83
N ARG A 13 1.21 11.92 -3.03
CA ARG A 13 0.08 11.32 -3.77
C ARG A 13 0.45 9.93 -4.27
N THR A 14 1.59 9.76 -4.93
CA THR A 14 2.07 8.44 -5.39
C THR A 14 2.18 7.45 -4.22
N TRP A 15 2.76 7.87 -3.09
CA TRP A 15 2.87 7.03 -1.89
C TRP A 15 1.50 6.68 -1.28
N ARG A 16 0.56 7.64 -1.24
CA ARG A 16 -0.80 7.37 -0.74
C ARG A 16 -1.64 6.54 -1.72
N SER A 17 -1.50 6.71 -3.02
CA SER A 17 -2.14 5.85 -4.03
C SER A 17 -1.57 4.42 -3.98
N PHE A 18 -0.25 4.28 -3.78
CA PHE A 18 0.39 2.97 -3.56
C PHE A 18 -0.04 2.31 -2.25
N LEU A 19 -0.03 3.02 -1.12
CA LEU A 19 -0.51 2.50 0.17
C LEU A 19 -2.03 2.32 0.22
N ALA A 20 -2.80 3.07 -0.56
CA ALA A 20 -4.22 2.80 -0.75
C ALA A 20 -4.38 1.52 -1.56
N MET A 21 -3.74 1.41 -2.74
CA MET A 21 -3.69 0.18 -3.54
C MET A 21 -3.28 -1.04 -2.71
N HIS A 22 -2.22 -0.94 -1.88
CA HIS A 22 -1.72 -1.99 -0.99
C HIS A 22 -2.50 -2.14 0.33
N GLY A 23 -3.25 -1.14 0.77
CA GLY A 23 -4.33 -1.35 1.73
C GLY A 23 -5.50 -2.10 1.09
N GLN A 24 -5.67 -1.89 -0.23
CA GLN A 24 -6.77 -2.30 -1.08
C GLN A 24 -6.60 -3.66 -1.80
N LEU A 25 -5.58 -4.54 -1.76
CA LEU A 25 -4.16 -4.69 -1.34
C LEU A 25 -3.84 -5.60 -0.10
N ALA A 26 -4.80 -6.05 0.73
CA ALA A 26 -4.54 -7.04 1.81
C ALA A 26 -5.73 -7.92 2.32
N ALA A 27 -6.84 -7.32 2.78
CA ALA A 27 -8.01 -8.00 3.38
C ALA A 27 -9.16 -8.57 2.47
N ARG A 28 -9.48 -8.08 1.26
CA ARG A 28 -10.41 -8.61 0.22
C ARG A 28 -10.05 -9.96 -0.44
N LEU A 29 -8.87 -10.20 -1.03
CA LEU A 29 -8.59 -11.58 -1.49
C LEU A 29 -8.31 -12.49 -0.28
N ASN A 30 -7.88 -11.95 0.86
CA ASN A 30 -8.00 -12.66 2.14
C ASN A 30 -9.47 -13.00 2.49
N ARG A 31 -10.45 -12.09 2.28
CA ARG A 31 -11.89 -12.42 2.41
C ARG A 31 -12.27 -13.56 1.44
N GLN A 32 -11.78 -13.55 0.20
CA GLN A 32 -12.06 -14.57 -0.79
C GLN A 32 -11.46 -15.94 -0.39
N LEU A 33 -10.17 -16.01 -0.07
CA LEU A 33 -9.51 -17.21 0.47
C LEU A 33 -10.21 -17.75 1.73
N GLN A 34 -10.60 -16.87 2.66
CA GLN A 34 -11.36 -17.23 3.86
C GLN A 34 -12.74 -17.81 3.54
N ARG A 35 -13.51 -17.20 2.63
CA ARG A 35 -14.84 -17.68 2.20
C ARG A 35 -14.74 -19.04 1.50
N ASP A 36 -13.74 -19.20 0.63
CA ASP A 36 -13.70 -20.30 -0.34
C ASP A 36 -12.90 -21.52 0.18
N SER A 37 -12.00 -21.32 1.16
CA SER A 37 -11.08 -22.35 1.66
C SER A 37 -10.76 -22.30 3.16
N GLY A 38 -11.13 -21.22 3.87
CA GLY A 38 -10.75 -20.99 5.27
C GLY A 38 -9.29 -20.58 5.50
N LEU A 39 -8.44 -20.53 4.47
CA LEU A 39 -7.05 -20.05 4.56
C LEU A 39 -7.00 -18.52 4.71
N SER A 40 -6.05 -17.99 5.48
CA SER A 40 -5.74 -16.55 5.43
C SER A 40 -4.85 -16.23 4.23
N LEU A 41 -4.69 -14.95 3.89
CA LEU A 41 -3.63 -14.52 2.98
C LEU A 41 -2.26 -14.99 3.47
N ALA A 42 -1.92 -14.78 4.74
CA ALA A 42 -0.57 -15.07 5.22
C ALA A 42 -0.23 -16.57 5.09
N ASP A 43 -1.20 -17.46 5.38
CA ASP A 43 -1.05 -18.90 5.18
C ASP A 43 -0.97 -19.24 3.68
N PHE A 44 -1.81 -18.61 2.86
CA PHE A 44 -1.79 -18.80 1.41
C PHE A 44 -0.48 -18.32 0.79
N ASP A 45 0.01 -17.11 1.07
CA ASP A 45 1.29 -16.59 0.56
C ASP A 45 2.48 -17.45 1.01
N VAL A 46 2.46 -18.03 2.21
CA VAL A 46 3.50 -18.99 2.63
C VAL A 46 3.41 -20.27 1.80
N LEU A 47 2.22 -20.87 1.68
CA LEU A 47 2.02 -22.06 0.84
C LEU A 47 2.28 -21.79 -0.65
N ALA A 48 1.96 -20.59 -1.14
CA ALA A 48 2.07 -20.11 -2.52
C ALA A 48 3.43 -19.45 -2.83
N GLN A 49 4.33 -19.30 -1.85
CA GLN A 49 5.77 -19.12 -2.07
C GLN A 49 6.50 -20.46 -1.99
N LEU A 50 6.09 -21.36 -1.07
CA LEU A 50 6.50 -22.77 -1.08
C LEU A 50 6.07 -23.51 -2.35
N THR A 51 5.18 -22.92 -3.16
CA THR A 51 4.76 -23.41 -4.49
C THR A 51 4.81 -22.34 -5.60
N ASP A 52 5.42 -21.17 -5.34
CA ASP A 52 5.52 -19.94 -6.20
C ASP A 52 4.47 -19.85 -7.34
N ARG A 53 3.41 -19.01 -7.31
CA ARG A 53 3.43 -17.57 -6.92
C ARG A 53 2.07 -16.97 -6.41
N ALA A 54 2.15 -16.15 -5.35
CA ALA A 54 1.57 -14.78 -5.15
C ALA A 54 0.07 -14.43 -4.79
N ASP A 55 -0.09 -13.54 -3.77
CA ASP A 55 -0.84 -12.24 -3.72
C ASP A 55 -2.34 -12.15 -3.25
N ALA A 56 -2.72 -11.05 -2.54
CA ALA A 56 -4.11 -10.73 -2.13
C ALA A 56 -4.51 -9.23 -1.85
N ARG A 57 -5.82 -8.87 -1.99
CA ARG A 57 -6.41 -7.48 -1.97
C ARG A 57 -7.22 -7.12 -0.68
N GLY A 58 -7.87 -5.93 -0.39
CA GLY A 58 -7.94 -5.07 0.88
C GLY A 58 -9.20 -4.58 1.75
N ALA A 59 -9.06 -3.56 2.68
CA ALA A 59 -10.09 -2.92 3.62
C ALA A 59 -9.74 -1.53 4.34
N TYR A 60 -10.63 -0.89 5.17
CA TYR A 60 -10.56 0.53 5.72
C TYR A 60 -10.51 0.77 7.28
N VAL A 61 -9.97 1.92 7.76
CA VAL A 61 -9.76 2.32 9.19
C VAL A 61 -9.87 3.86 9.46
N MET A 62 -10.22 4.29 10.70
CA MET A 62 -10.22 5.69 11.20
C MET A 62 -9.10 5.97 12.25
N LEU A 63 -8.59 7.21 12.33
CA LEU A 63 -7.45 7.60 13.19
C LEU A 63 -7.86 8.42 14.44
N THR A 64 -7.35 8.06 15.61
CA THR A 64 -7.56 8.77 16.90
C THR A 64 -6.54 9.89 17.14
N ALA A 65 -6.78 10.75 18.13
CA ALA A 65 -5.83 11.80 18.53
C ALA A 65 -4.46 11.23 18.95
N THR A 66 -4.42 10.24 19.84
CA THR A 66 -3.16 9.55 20.22
C THR A 66 -2.50 8.86 19.03
N GLY A 67 -3.28 8.35 18.07
CA GLY A 67 -2.76 7.80 16.82
C GLY A 67 -2.09 8.87 15.93
N ARG A 68 -2.63 10.10 15.92
CA ARG A 68 -2.02 11.25 15.26
C ARG A 68 -0.67 11.61 15.90
N ASP A 69 -0.60 11.74 17.22
CA ASP A 69 0.65 12.09 17.93
C ASP A 69 1.77 11.05 17.64
N VAL A 70 1.40 9.77 17.61
CA VAL A 70 2.31 8.67 17.25
C VAL A 70 2.78 8.78 15.80
N ILE A 71 1.89 9.10 14.85
CA ILE A 71 2.25 9.34 13.45
C ILE A 71 3.16 10.55 13.32
N GLU A 72 2.85 11.69 13.95
CA GLU A 72 3.65 12.92 13.83
C GLU A 72 5.07 12.74 14.38
N ARG A 73 5.23 11.93 15.43
CA ARG A 73 6.55 11.50 15.96
C ARG A 73 7.29 10.52 15.03
N ALA A 74 6.59 9.59 14.38
CA ALA A 74 7.20 8.54 13.55
C ALA A 74 7.46 8.97 12.10
N ALA A 75 6.65 9.89 11.57
CA ALA A 75 6.64 10.28 10.17
C ALA A 75 7.97 10.83 9.64
N PRO A 76 8.82 11.58 10.39
CA PRO A 76 10.12 12.01 9.89
C PRO A 76 11.02 10.83 9.52
N LYS A 77 11.20 9.86 10.44
CA LYS A 77 12.08 8.71 10.23
C LYS A 77 11.50 7.72 9.21
N HIS A 78 10.19 7.51 9.23
CA HIS A 78 9.51 6.71 8.20
C HIS A 78 9.66 7.35 6.80
N THR A 79 9.55 8.68 6.70
CA THR A 79 9.78 9.41 5.44
C THR A 79 11.20 9.21 4.93
N GLU A 80 12.22 9.33 5.79
CA GLU A 80 13.62 9.06 5.41
C GLU A 80 13.81 7.64 4.84
N THR A 81 13.22 6.62 5.48
CA THR A 81 13.29 5.23 5.01
C THR A 81 12.55 5.03 3.68
N VAL A 82 11.35 5.59 3.53
CA VAL A 82 10.57 5.52 2.28
C VAL A 82 11.26 6.27 1.13
N ARG A 83 11.95 7.38 1.43
CA ARG A 83 12.79 8.08 0.46
C ARG A 83 13.95 7.20 -0.01
N LEU A 84 14.71 6.65 0.93
CA LEU A 84 15.90 5.83 0.67
C LEU A 84 15.57 4.57 -0.14
N LEU A 85 14.50 3.85 0.21
CA LEU A 85 14.19 2.54 -0.37
C LEU A 85 13.37 2.61 -1.67
N LEU A 86 12.85 3.78 -2.06
CA LEU A 86 11.98 3.93 -3.24
C LEU A 86 12.26 5.20 -4.04
N PHE A 87 12.05 6.38 -3.45
CA PHE A 87 12.03 7.63 -4.23
C PHE A 87 13.41 8.12 -4.69
N ASP A 88 14.46 7.94 -3.89
CA ASP A 88 15.82 8.38 -4.23
C ASP A 88 16.54 7.41 -5.22
N HIS A 89 15.80 6.44 -5.79
CA HIS A 89 16.25 5.50 -6.82
C HIS A 89 15.44 5.53 -8.13
N LEU A 90 14.38 6.35 -8.24
CA LEU A 90 13.49 6.38 -9.40
C LEU A 90 13.49 7.75 -10.09
N THR A 91 13.43 7.76 -11.42
CA THR A 91 13.23 8.98 -12.21
C THR A 91 11.78 9.47 -12.15
N GLU A 92 11.53 10.74 -12.50
CA GLU A 92 10.16 11.29 -12.52
C GLU A 92 9.22 10.54 -13.48
N ALA A 93 9.75 10.00 -14.59
CA ALA A 93 8.97 9.21 -15.56
C ALA A 93 8.60 7.82 -15.01
N GLU A 94 9.49 7.18 -14.26
CA GLU A 94 9.21 5.91 -13.57
C GLU A 94 8.22 6.12 -12.41
N LEU A 95 8.32 7.23 -11.69
CA LEU A 95 7.37 7.61 -10.64
C LEU A 95 5.96 7.92 -11.19
N ASP A 96 5.85 8.51 -12.39
CA ASP A 96 4.58 8.70 -13.08
C ASP A 96 4.00 7.38 -13.63
N THR A 97 4.87 6.52 -14.15
CA THR A 97 4.49 5.16 -14.61
C THR A 97 3.95 4.33 -13.44
N LEU A 98 4.64 4.33 -12.30
CA LEU A 98 4.23 3.65 -11.07
C LEU A 98 2.89 4.20 -10.56
N ARG A 99 2.72 5.53 -10.52
CA ARG A 99 1.44 6.17 -10.20
C ARG A 99 0.31 5.69 -11.12
N THR A 100 0.52 5.77 -12.43
CA THR A 100 -0.47 5.44 -13.46
C THR A 100 -0.90 3.97 -13.39
N ILE A 101 0.02 3.05 -13.08
CA ILE A 101 -0.28 1.64 -12.86
C ILE A 101 -1.08 1.46 -11.56
N SER A 102 -0.65 2.05 -10.44
CA SER A 102 -1.34 1.93 -9.15
C SER A 102 -2.78 2.46 -9.21
N GLU A 103 -2.99 3.64 -9.79
CA GLU A 103 -4.31 4.25 -9.91
C GLU A 103 -5.26 3.44 -10.80
N ARG A 104 -4.74 2.78 -11.86
CA ARG A 104 -5.51 1.86 -12.70
C ARG A 104 -5.91 0.58 -11.95
N VAL A 105 -5.04 0.04 -11.10
CA VAL A 105 -5.34 -1.14 -10.26
C VAL A 105 -6.40 -0.80 -9.21
N VAL A 106 -6.30 0.36 -8.56
CA VAL A 106 -7.32 0.86 -7.61
C VAL A 106 -8.69 1.00 -8.30
N ALA A 107 -8.76 1.69 -9.44
CA ALA A 107 -10.03 1.87 -10.16
C ALA A 107 -10.67 0.53 -10.59
N ARG A 108 -9.86 -0.47 -10.95
CA ARG A 108 -10.36 -1.82 -11.28
C ARG A 108 -10.82 -2.60 -10.04
N LEU A 109 -10.25 -2.31 -8.86
CA LEU A 109 -10.61 -2.87 -7.57
C LEU A 109 -11.96 -2.34 -7.06
N ASP A 110 -12.12 -1.01 -7.04
CA ASP A 110 -13.36 -0.39 -6.59
C ASP A 110 -14.55 -0.78 -7.48
N ALA A 111 -14.30 -0.94 -8.79
CA ALA A 111 -15.26 -1.48 -9.75
C ALA A 111 -15.54 -3.00 -9.61
N ALA A 112 -14.70 -3.75 -8.89
CA ALA A 112 -14.98 -5.15 -8.54
C ALA A 112 -15.84 -5.25 -7.29
N ASP A 113 -15.52 -4.48 -6.24
CA ASP A 113 -16.25 -4.48 -4.97
C ASP A 113 -17.60 -3.74 -5.06
N SER A 114 -17.85 -3.02 -6.16
CA SER A 114 -19.15 -2.40 -6.50
C SER A 114 -20.06 -3.27 -7.37
N ALA A 115 -19.66 -4.52 -7.67
CA ALA A 115 -20.37 -5.46 -8.54
C ALA A 115 -20.62 -6.84 -7.87
N GLU A 116 -20.34 -6.95 -6.57
CA GLU A 116 -20.61 -8.10 -5.69
C GLU A 116 -21.73 -7.74 -4.69
#